data_AF-A0A392SFM4-F1
#
_entry.id   AF-A0A392SFM4-F1
#
_cell.length_a   1.000
_cell.length_b   1.000
_cell.length_c   1.000
_cell.angle_alpha   90.00
_cell.angle_beta   90.00
_cell.angle_gamma   90.00
#
_symmetry.space_group_name_H-M   'P 1'
#
loop_
_entity.id
_entity.type
_entity.pdbx_description
1 polymer ?
#
loop_
_entity_poly.entity_id
_entity_poly.type
_entity_poly.pdbx_seq_one_letter_code
_entity_poly.pdbx_strand_id
1 'polypeptide(L)'
;KLISEPVNAWHHYAAILYNIKEYHGRDWRIHIVHTFREGNASADYLAKFGAANHEVYSPIVDPPDGMSLLLLVDASGTFFSR
;
A
#
# COMPACT_ATOMS: atom_id res chain seq x y z
N LYS A 1 10.61 -7.45 8.77
CA LYS A 1 11.34 -8.75 8.67
C LYS A 1 10.73 -9.72 7.66
N LEU A 2 9.39 -9.74 7.46
CA LEU A 2 8.72 -10.69 6.56
C LEU A 2 9.17 -10.64 5.09
N ILE A 3 9.43 -9.45 4.53
CA ILE A 3 9.79 -9.33 3.11
C ILE A 3 11.30 -9.56 2.88
N SER A 4 12.12 -9.16 3.86
CA SER A 4 13.59 -9.28 3.81
C SER A 4 14.09 -10.71 4.04
N GLU A 5 13.35 -11.54 4.79
CA GLU A 5 13.74 -12.92 5.12
C GLU A 5 13.12 -13.93 4.14
N PRO A 6 13.64 -15.17 4.05
CA PRO A 6 13.00 -16.23 3.27
C PRO A 6 11.55 -16.48 3.70
N VAL A 7 10.68 -16.83 2.74
CA VAL A 7 9.26 -17.09 3.04
C VAL A 7 9.13 -18.46 3.71
N ASN A 8 8.47 -18.51 4.87
CA ASN A 8 7.99 -19.76 5.44
C ASN A 8 6.73 -20.21 4.68
N ALA A 9 6.79 -21.37 4.03
CA ALA A 9 5.69 -21.92 3.24
C ALA A 9 4.41 -22.19 4.05
N TRP A 10 4.51 -22.38 5.38
CA TRP A 10 3.38 -22.63 6.28
C TRP A 10 2.82 -21.34 6.90
N HIS A 11 3.35 -20.18 6.54
CA HIS A 11 2.87 -18.92 7.05
C HIS A 11 1.50 -18.58 6.45
N HIS A 12 0.57 -18.03 7.25
CA HIS A 12 -0.78 -17.70 6.81
C HIS A 12 -0.80 -16.79 5.55
N TYR A 13 0.19 -15.92 5.42
CA TYR A 13 0.34 -15.01 4.27
C TYR A 13 1.37 -15.47 3.22
N ALA A 14 1.77 -16.75 3.20
CA ALA A 14 2.86 -17.25 2.35
C ALA A 14 2.66 -16.90 0.85
N ALA A 15 1.44 -17.08 0.33
CA ALA A 15 1.12 -16.76 -1.07
C ALA A 15 1.38 -15.28 -1.40
N ILE A 16 0.94 -14.36 -0.53
CA ILE A 16 1.16 -12.91 -0.73
C ILE A 16 2.66 -12.58 -0.63
N LEU A 17 3.38 -13.19 0.31
CA LEU A 17 4.83 -12.96 0.47
C LEU A 17 5.63 -13.44 -0.74
N TYR A 18 5.25 -14.57 -1.34
CA TYR A 18 5.86 -15.04 -2.59
C TYR A 18 5.61 -14.07 -3.74
N ASN A 19 4.37 -13.60 -3.92
CA ASN A 19 4.04 -12.63 -4.97
C ASN A 19 4.88 -11.35 -4.81
N ILE A 20 4.99 -10.81 -3.58
CA ILE A 20 5.80 -9.62 -3.30
C ILE A 20 7.27 -9.85 -3.71
N LYS A 21 7.86 -11.00 -3.34
CA LYS A 21 9.25 -11.33 -3.70
C LYS A 21 9.45 -11.54 -5.19
N GLU A 22 8.46 -12.11 -5.88
CA GLU A 22 8.48 -12.23 -7.33
C GLU A 22 8.57 -10.84 -7.98
N TYR A 23 7.69 -9.90 -7.59
CA TYR A 23 7.73 -8.53 -8.09
C TYR A 23 9.03 -7.80 -7.75
N HIS A 24 9.58 -8.04 -6.55
CA HIS A 24 10.87 -7.47 -6.14
C HIS A 24 12.06 -8.05 -6.92
N GLY A 25 11.94 -9.28 -7.46
CA GLY A 25 12.97 -9.92 -8.27
C GLY A 25 12.96 -9.50 -9.75
N ARG A 26 11.96 -8.73 -10.19
CA ARG A 26 11.90 -8.20 -11.56
C ARG A 26 12.93 -7.09 -11.73
N ASP A 27 13.17 -6.68 -12.98
CA ASP A 27 14.09 -5.59 -13.32
C ASP A 27 13.48 -4.20 -12.99
N TRP A 28 13.00 -4.04 -11.76
CA TRP A 28 12.41 -2.84 -11.21
C TRP A 28 13.27 -2.34 -10.04
N ARG A 29 13.38 -1.02 -9.89
CA ARG A 29 14.04 -0.42 -8.71
C ARG A 29 13.00 -0.17 -7.62
N ILE A 30 12.84 -1.16 -6.74
CA ILE A 30 11.87 -1.10 -5.64
C ILE A 30 12.61 -0.91 -4.31
N HIS A 31 12.16 0.05 -3.51
CA HIS A 31 12.57 0.21 -2.12
C HIS A 31 11.37 0.06 -1.21
N ILE A 32 11.46 -0.83 -0.23
CA ILE A 32 10.41 -1.04 0.75
C ILE A 32 10.81 -0.34 2.04
N VAL A 33 10.05 0.71 2.38
CA VAL A 33 10.23 1.48 3.59
C VAL A 33 8.97 1.41 4.43
N HIS A 34 9.14 1.38 5.75
CA HIS A 34 8.00 1.45 6.65
C HIS A 34 7.78 2.91 7.05
N THR A 35 6.60 3.44 6.77
CA THR A 35 6.21 4.82 7.09
C THR A 35 5.28 4.85 8.31
N PHE A 36 5.05 6.03 8.88
CA PHE A 36 3.98 6.24 9.86
C PHE A 36 2.62 6.24 9.18
N ARG A 37 1.57 5.95 9.95
CA ARG A 37 0.21 5.85 9.42
C ARG A 37 -0.27 7.18 8.85
N GLU A 38 0.06 8.28 9.52
CA GLU A 38 -0.25 9.65 9.13
C GLU A 38 0.41 10.00 7.79
N GLY A 39 1.65 9.54 7.59
CA GLY A 39 2.38 9.68 6.33
C GLY A 39 1.91 8.75 5.21
N ASN A 40 0.84 7.99 5.43
CA ASN A 40 0.23 7.11 4.43
C ASN A 40 -1.31 7.22 4.44
N ALA A 41 -1.83 8.37 4.88
CA ALA A 41 -3.26 8.56 5.10
C ALA A 41 -4.11 8.35 3.83
N SER A 42 -3.63 8.81 2.67
CA SER A 42 -4.28 8.61 1.38
C SER A 42 -4.46 7.12 1.04
N ALA A 43 -3.41 6.31 1.24
CA ALA A 43 -3.48 4.88 1.01
C ALA A 43 -4.37 4.14 2.04
N ASP A 44 -4.33 4.54 3.32
CA ASP A 44 -5.23 3.99 4.37
C ASP A 44 -6.70 4.28 4.04
N TYR A 45 -7.00 5.50 3.57
CA TYR A 45 -8.35 5.87 3.14
C TYR A 45 -8.81 5.03 1.94
N LEU A 46 -8.01 4.93 0.89
CA LEU A 46 -8.35 4.15 -0.31
C LEU A 46 -8.51 2.66 -0.01
N ALA A 47 -7.66 2.08 0.85
CA ALA A 47 -7.78 0.68 1.24
C ALA A 47 -9.11 0.40 1.94
N LYS A 48 -9.57 1.30 2.82
CA LYS A 48 -10.86 1.18 3.51
C LYS A 48 -12.04 1.41 2.56
N PHE A 49 -11.92 2.40 1.68
CA PHE A 49 -12.93 2.67 0.66
C PHE A 49 -13.11 1.46 -0.26
N GLY A 50 -12.02 0.87 -0.74
CA GLY A 50 -12.04 -0.32 -1.57
C GLY A 50 -12.54 -1.56 -0.84
N ALA A 51 -12.22 -1.74 0.44
CA ALA A 51 -12.70 -2.87 1.25
C ALA A 51 -14.23 -2.88 1.45
N ALA A 52 -14.90 -1.72 1.31
CA ALA A 52 -16.35 -1.62 1.33
C ALA A 52 -16.99 -2.00 -0.01
N ASN A 53 -16.21 -2.15 -1.08
CA ASN A 53 -16.67 -2.56 -2.39
C ASN A 53 -16.64 -4.10 -2.52
N HIS A 54 -17.70 -4.67 -3.11
CA HIS A 54 -17.81 -6.11 -3.36
C HIS A 54 -17.19 -6.53 -4.70
N GLU A 55 -16.89 -5.56 -5.57
CA GLU A 55 -16.22 -5.81 -6.84
C GLU A 55 -14.73 -6.10 -6.62
N VAL A 56 -14.21 -7.08 -7.35
CA VAL A 56 -12.79 -7.46 -7.31
C VAL A 56 -11.90 -6.33 -7.81
N TYR A 57 -12.39 -5.53 -8.75
CA TYR A 57 -11.72 -4.37 -9.30
C TYR A 57 -12.76 -3.35 -9.74
N SER A 58 -12.59 -2.11 -9.29
CA SER A 58 -13.47 -1.00 -9.66
C SER A 58 -12.61 0.26 -9.85
N PRO A 59 -12.59 0.87 -11.04
CA PRO A 59 -11.80 2.08 -11.28
C PRO A 59 -12.43 3.28 -10.57
N ILE A 60 -11.60 4.07 -9.89
CA ILE A 60 -12.00 5.35 -9.30
C ILE A 60 -11.65 6.44 -10.33
N VAL A 61 -12.67 6.95 -11.03
CA VAL A 61 -12.48 8.00 -12.04
C VAL A 61 -12.39 9.37 -11.39
N ASP A 62 -13.24 9.63 -10.39
CA ASP A 62 -13.26 10.85 -9.61
C ASP A 62 -12.86 10.55 -8.15
N PRO A 63 -12.07 11.44 -7.50
CA PRO A 63 -11.67 11.22 -6.11
C PRO A 63 -12.91 11.21 -5.20
N PRO A 64 -13.02 10.26 -4.25
CA PRO A 64 -14.11 10.24 -3.28
C PRO A 64 -14.12 11.52 -2.42
N ASP A 65 -15.29 11.93 -1.94
CA ASP A 65 -15.49 13.20 -1.22
C ASP A 65 -14.50 13.44 -0.05
N GLY A 66 -14.06 12.37 0.61
CA GLY A 66 -13.11 12.47 1.73
C GLY A 66 -11.64 12.61 1.34
N MET A 67 -11.31 12.59 0.04
CA MET A 67 -9.95 12.43 -0.43
C MET A 67 -9.23 13.74 -0.74
N SER A 68 -9.94 14.84 -1.00
CA SER A 68 -9.36 16.12 -1.44
C SER A 68 -8.27 16.65 -0.50
N LEU A 69 -8.51 16.63 0.82
CA LEU A 69 -7.52 17.08 1.80
C LEU A 69 -6.34 16.11 1.92
N LEU A 70 -6.59 14.80 1.82
CA LEU A 70 -5.55 13.78 1.89
C LEU A 70 -4.59 13.88 0.71
N LEU A 71 -5.14 14.10 -0.50
CA LEU A 71 -4.37 14.34 -1.71
C LEU A 71 -3.55 15.62 -1.63
N LEU A 72 -4.10 16.69 -1.06
CA LEU A 72 -3.36 17.94 -0.87
C LEU A 72 -2.16 17.75 0.06
N VAL A 73 -2.34 17.06 1.19
CA VAL A 73 -1.28 16.78 2.17
C VAL A 73 -0.20 15.84 1.59
N ASP A 74 -0.61 14.88 0.77
CA ASP A 74 0.30 13.97 0.06
C ASP A 74 1.13 14.73 -1.00
N ALA A 75 0.46 15.55 -1.83
CA ALA A 75 1.09 16.36 -2.87
C ALA A 75 2.01 17.45 -2.30
N SER A 76 1.73 17.97 -1.10
CA SER A 76 2.61 18.92 -0.42
C SER A 76 3.88 18.27 0.14
N GLY A 77 4.02 16.94 0.05
CA GLY A 77 5.20 16.22 0.50
C GLY A 77 5.37 16.30 2.02
N THR A 78 4.27 16.25 2.76
CA THR A 78 4.32 16.37 4.22
C THR A 78 5.04 15.17 4.82
N PHE A 79 6.29 15.37 5.27
CA PHE A 79 7.10 14.31 5.83
C PHE A 79 6.83 14.14 7.32
N PHE A 80 6.46 12.93 7.72
CA PHE A 80 6.45 12.52 9.12
C PHE A 80 7.78 11.84 9.42
N SER A 81 8.65 12.53 10.17
CA SER A 81 9.92 11.96 10.63
C SER A 81 9.68 10.83 11.63
N ARG A 82 10.42 9.73 11.48
CA ARG A 82 10.44 8.57 12.38
C ARG A 82 10.93 8.88 13.77
#